data_AF-J9Q4N3-F1
#
_entry.id   AF-J9Q4N3-F1
#
_cell.length_a   1.000
_cell.length_b   1.000
_cell.length_c   1.000
_cell.angle_alpha   90.00
_cell.angle_beta   90.00
_cell.angle_gamma   90.00
#
_symmetry.space_group_name_H-M   'P 1'
#
loop_
_entity.id
_entity.type
_entity.pdbx_description
1 polymer ?
#
loop_
_entity_poly.entity_id
_entity_poly.type
_entity_poly.pdbx_seq_one_letter_code
_entity_poly.pdbx_strand_id
1 'polypeptide(L)'
;RYKSNMLDRCPSLLNCGALYPNWLNGSHPASVNTEVVRTACKVGFSSCCASQVTIKIRHCGLYMAYCLPALDSCPTAYCFGETGECNAASESVSSTTLVPRP
;
A
#
# COMPACT_ATOMS: atom_id res chain seq x y z
N ARG A 1 2.89 11.23 -9.72
CA ARG A 1 3.68 9.98 -9.57
C ARG A 1 2.70 8.80 -9.64
N TYR A 2 2.87 7.85 -10.58
CA TYR A 2 2.27 6.50 -10.48
C TYR A 2 3.47 5.55 -10.41
N LYS A 3 3.63 4.70 -9.38
CA LYS A 3 2.89 3.47 -9.13
C LYS A 3 3.10 3.07 -7.66
N SER A 4 2.08 3.21 -6.80
CA SER A 4 2.13 2.69 -5.42
C SER A 4 1.43 1.34 -5.41
N ASN A 5 2.17 0.27 -5.11
CA ASN A 5 1.61 -1.07 -4.97
C ASN A 5 1.16 -1.30 -3.52
N MET A 6 0.32 -2.32 -3.31
CA MET A 6 0.01 -2.78 -1.96
C MET A 6 1.31 -3.24 -1.28
N LEU A 7 1.48 -2.98 0.02
CA LEU A 7 2.62 -3.53 0.75
C LEU A 7 2.61 -5.05 0.69
N ASP A 8 3.71 -5.68 0.31
CA ASP A 8 3.89 -7.15 0.31
C ASP A 8 4.66 -7.65 1.55
N ARG A 9 4.85 -6.76 2.51
CA ARG A 9 5.45 -7.01 3.82
C ARG A 9 4.52 -6.55 4.90
N CYS A 10 4.61 -7.23 6.03
CA CYS A 10 3.83 -6.93 7.22
C CYS A 10 4.05 -5.49 7.72
N PRO A 11 3.04 -4.62 7.67
CA PRO A 11 3.11 -3.33 8.33
C PRO A 11 2.82 -3.47 9.83
N SER A 12 3.24 -2.49 10.62
CA SER A 12 2.85 -2.37 12.03
C SER A 12 1.38 -1.93 12.14
N LEU A 13 0.77 -2.17 13.31
CA LEU A 13 -0.51 -1.54 13.67
C LEU A 13 -0.39 -0.02 13.57
N LEU A 14 -1.52 0.66 13.32
CA LEU A 14 -1.62 2.13 13.18
C LEU A 14 -0.93 2.73 11.94
N ASN A 15 -0.32 1.92 11.07
CA ASN A 15 0.24 2.40 9.81
C ASN A 15 -0.83 2.49 8.71
N CYS A 16 -0.46 3.13 7.60
CA CYS A 16 -1.31 3.25 6.40
C CYS A 16 -2.65 3.96 6.65
N GLY A 17 -2.71 4.81 7.68
CA GLY A 17 -3.92 5.54 8.06
C GLY A 17 -5.03 4.69 8.66
N ALA A 18 -4.74 3.47 9.12
CA ALA A 18 -5.71 2.57 9.74
C ALA A 18 -5.16 1.90 11.00
N LEU A 19 -6.05 1.53 11.91
CA LEU A 19 -5.66 0.77 13.11
C LEU A 19 -5.22 -0.64 12.74
N TYR A 20 -5.97 -1.30 11.85
CA TYR A 20 -5.66 -2.63 11.33
C TYR A 20 -5.44 -2.59 9.81
N PRO A 21 -4.19 -2.34 9.37
CA PRO A 21 -3.86 -2.34 7.95
C PRO A 21 -3.97 -3.74 7.35
N ASN A 22 -4.39 -3.78 6.08
CA ASN A 22 -4.39 -4.96 5.24
C ASN A 22 -3.24 -4.86 4.24
N TRP A 23 -2.45 -5.93 4.14
CA TRP A 23 -1.26 -6.00 3.28
C TRP A 23 -1.30 -7.27 2.41
N LEU A 24 -0.57 -7.29 1.31
CA LEU A 24 -0.51 -8.43 0.41
C LEU A 24 0.34 -9.54 1.01
N ASN A 25 -0.27 -10.69 1.31
CA ASN A 25 0.45 -11.89 1.68
C ASN A 25 0.87 -12.67 0.42
N GLY A 26 2.08 -12.35 -0.06
CA GLY A 26 2.69 -12.97 -1.23
C GLY A 26 3.20 -11.93 -2.22
N SER A 27 3.51 -12.38 -3.44
CA SER A 27 4.14 -11.53 -4.44
C SER A 27 3.16 -11.02 -5.49
N HIS A 28 3.41 -9.81 -5.98
CA HIS A 28 2.73 -9.22 -7.12
C HIS A 28 2.96 -10.02 -8.41
N PRO A 29 2.02 -10.01 -9.38
CA PRO A 29 2.22 -10.66 -10.68
C PRO A 29 3.38 -10.01 -11.45
N ALA A 30 4.39 -10.80 -11.81
CA ALA A 30 5.56 -10.32 -12.55
C ALA A 30 5.24 -9.97 -14.01
N SER A 31 4.47 -10.82 -14.68
CA SER A 31 4.20 -10.71 -16.11
C SER A 31 3.08 -9.72 -16.41
N VAL A 32 3.26 -8.88 -17.43
CA VAL A 32 2.22 -7.96 -17.91
C VAL A 32 1.02 -8.75 -18.47
N ASN A 33 -0.18 -8.20 -18.29
CA ASN A 33 -1.47 -8.80 -18.66
C ASN A 33 -1.79 -10.12 -17.95
N THR A 34 -1.10 -10.42 -16.85
CA THR A 34 -1.44 -11.57 -16.00
C THR A 34 -2.28 -11.15 -14.82
N GLU A 35 -3.30 -11.96 -14.52
CA GLU A 35 -4.13 -11.87 -13.33
C GLU A 35 -3.82 -13.04 -12.40
N VAL A 36 -3.65 -12.74 -11.13
CA VAL A 36 -3.38 -13.74 -10.10
C VAL A 36 -4.32 -13.55 -8.93
N VAL A 37 -4.75 -14.67 -8.35
CA VAL A 37 -5.43 -14.67 -7.06
C VAL A 37 -4.37 -14.65 -5.95
N ARG A 38 -4.57 -13.77 -4.98
CA ARG A 38 -3.70 -13.61 -3.81
C ARG A 38 -4.53 -13.46 -2.56
N THR A 39 -3.86 -13.48 -1.42
CA THR A 39 -4.47 -13.23 -0.13
C THR A 39 -3.92 -11.94 0.42
N ALA A 40 -4.79 -11.05 0.89
CA ALA A 40 -4.40 -9.96 1.76
C ALA A 40 -4.59 -10.37 3.22
N CYS A 41 -3.68 -9.96 4.08
CA CYS A 41 -3.68 -10.22 5.51
C CYS A 41 -4.00 -8.95 6.27
N LYS A 42 -4.96 -9.02 7.20
CA LYS A 42 -5.24 -7.98 8.18
C LYS A 42 -4.31 -8.15 9.38
N VAL A 43 -3.58 -7.10 9.74
CA VAL A 43 -2.76 -7.07 10.96
C VAL A 43 -3.68 -7.08 12.19
N GLY A 44 -3.30 -7.81 13.24
CA GLY A 44 -3.95 -7.80 14.55
C GLY A 44 -2.95 -7.53 15.68
N PHE A 45 -3.45 -7.48 16.92
CA PHE A 45 -2.64 -7.11 18.10
C PHE A 45 -1.42 -8.00 18.34
N SER A 46 -1.53 -9.29 18.07
CA SER A 46 -0.48 -10.29 18.33
C SER A 46 -0.03 -11.03 17.08
N SER A 47 -0.61 -10.72 15.91
CA SER A 47 -0.34 -11.43 14.66
C SER A 47 -0.28 -10.47 13.49
N CYS A 48 0.72 -10.68 12.65
CA CYS A 48 0.85 -10.03 11.36
C CYS A 48 -0.30 -10.35 10.38
N CYS A 49 -0.94 -11.50 10.56
CA CYS A 49 -2.05 -11.95 9.74
C CYS A 49 -3.12 -12.58 10.65
N ALA A 50 -3.95 -11.72 11.25
CA ALA A 50 -5.04 -12.14 12.13
C ALA A 50 -6.28 -12.57 11.34
N SER A 51 -6.48 -12.00 10.15
CA SER A 51 -7.53 -12.40 9.21
C SER A 51 -7.00 -12.35 7.79
N GLN A 52 -7.59 -13.13 6.90
CA GLN A 52 -7.20 -13.27 5.50
C GLN A 52 -8.39 -12.99 4.60
N VAL A 53 -8.11 -12.32 3.48
CA VAL A 53 -9.11 -12.01 2.48
C VAL A 53 -8.57 -12.26 1.08
N THR A 54 -9.34 -12.96 0.25
CA THR A 54 -8.95 -13.27 -1.12
C THR A 54 -9.13 -12.04 -2.00
N ILE A 55 -8.10 -11.72 -2.78
CA ILE A 55 -8.07 -10.58 -3.71
C ILE A 55 -7.57 -11.05 -5.09
N LYS A 56 -7.86 -10.26 -6.12
CA LYS A 56 -7.27 -10.46 -7.45
C LYS A 56 -6.39 -9.28 -7.81
N ILE A 57 -5.24 -9.58 -8.39
CA ILE A 57 -4.28 -8.57 -8.82
C ILE A 57 -3.98 -8.81 -10.29
N ARG A 58 -4.08 -7.76 -11.10
CA ARG A 58 -3.72 -7.80 -12.51
C ARG A 58 -2.61 -6.81 -12.81
N HIS A 59 -1.56 -7.28 -13.49
CA HIS A 59 -0.51 -6.40 -13.97
C HIS A 59 -0.92 -5.77 -15.31
N CYS A 60 -1.21 -4.47 -15.34
CA CYS A 60 -1.61 -3.75 -16.56
C CYS A 60 -0.41 -3.07 -17.27
N GLY A 61 0.82 -3.51 -16.99
CA GLY A 61 2.06 -2.91 -17.50
C GLY A 61 2.50 -1.69 -16.68
N LEU A 62 1.75 -0.59 -16.77
CA LEU A 62 2.12 0.66 -16.10
C LEU A 62 1.60 0.77 -14.67
N TYR A 63 0.53 0.06 -14.31
CA TYR A 63 -0.08 0.04 -12.97
C TYR A 63 -0.49 -1.39 -12.60
N MET A 64 -0.78 -1.61 -11.32
CA MET A 64 -1.44 -2.82 -10.85
C MET A 64 -2.90 -2.50 -10.57
N ALA A 65 -3.80 -3.31 -11.12
CA ALA A 65 -5.22 -3.24 -10.82
C ALA A 65 -5.55 -4.27 -9.73
N TYR A 66 -6.29 -3.85 -8.72
CA TYR A 66 -6.67 -4.68 -7.59
C TYR A 66 -8.19 -4.80 -7.53
N CYS A 67 -8.69 -6.03 -7.51
CA CYS A 67 -10.07 -6.32 -7.16
C CYS A 67 -10.10 -6.66 -5.67
N LEU A 68 -10.52 -5.68 -4.87
CA LEU A 68 -10.54 -5.76 -3.42
C LEU A 68 -11.99 -5.90 -2.95
N PRO A 69 -12.31 -6.90 -2.11
CA PRO A 69 -13.61 -6.97 -1.47
C PRO A 69 -13.78 -5.83 -0.46
N ALA A 70 -15.04 -5.57 -0.11
CA ALA A 70 -15.36 -4.62 0.95
C ALA A 70 -14.75 -5.07 2.28
N LEU A 71 -14.23 -4.10 3.03
CA LEU A 71 -13.70 -4.35 4.36
C LEU A 71 -14.85 -4.61 5.34
N ASP A 72 -14.64 -5.60 6.20
CA ASP A 72 -15.62 -6.12 7.15
C ASP A 72 -15.67 -5.34 8.47
N SER A 73 -14.70 -4.45 8.70
CA SER A 73 -14.46 -3.84 10.01
C SER A 73 -13.87 -2.44 9.91
N CYS A 74 -14.09 -1.64 10.96
CA CYS A 74 -13.54 -0.29 11.12
C CYS A 74 -12.74 -0.22 12.44
N PRO A 75 -11.54 0.42 12.47
CA PRO A 75 -10.88 1.17 11.40
C PRO A 75 -9.82 0.30 10.67
N THR A 76 -10.16 -0.17 9.48
CA THR A 76 -9.27 -0.99 8.63
C THR A 76 -9.13 -0.38 7.24
N ALA A 77 -7.96 -0.55 6.61
CA ALA A 77 -7.71 -0.07 5.25
C ALA A 77 -6.72 -0.99 4.54
N TYR A 78 -6.69 -0.95 3.21
CA TYR A 78 -5.65 -1.58 2.41
C TYR A 78 -4.42 -0.66 2.30
N CYS A 79 -3.25 -1.20 2.60
CA CYS A 79 -2.02 -0.41 2.66
C CYS A 79 -1.31 -0.35 1.31
N PHE A 80 -1.19 0.85 0.75
CA PHE A 80 -0.45 1.11 -0.49
C PHE A 80 0.72 2.06 -0.22
N GLY A 81 1.87 1.79 -0.83
CA GLY A 81 3.07 2.62 -0.65
C GLY A 81 4.35 1.79 -0.61
N GLU A 82 5.45 2.41 -0.19
CA GLU A 82 6.75 1.74 -0.05
C GLU A 82 7.00 1.25 1.38
N THR A 83 6.63 2.05 2.38
CA THR A 83 6.91 1.76 3.80
C THR A 83 5.67 1.73 4.71
N GLY A 84 4.48 2.06 4.18
CA GLY A 84 3.25 2.16 4.97
C GLY A 84 3.21 3.37 5.93
N GLU A 85 4.23 4.22 5.87
CA GLU A 85 4.30 5.47 6.62
C GLU A 85 3.48 6.55 5.90
N CYS A 86 2.69 7.30 6.67
CA CYS A 86 2.02 8.50 6.19
C CYS A 86 3.02 9.66 6.27
N ASN A 87 3.97 9.71 5.34
CA ASN A 87 4.82 10.88 5.19
C ASN A 87 3.95 11.99 4.60
N ALA A 88 3.35 12.81 5.47
CA ALA A 88 2.77 14.09 5.09
C ALA A 88 3.84 14.82 4.28
N ALA A 89 3.56 15.05 3.00
CA ALA A 89 4.51 15.47 1.99
C ALA A 89 5.57 16.42 2.57
N SER A 90 6.76 15.89 2.88
CA SER A 90 7.95 16.70 2.99
C SER A 90 8.37 16.99 1.55
N GLU A 91 7.64 17.91 0.93
CA GLU A 91 8.27 18.75 -0.07
C GLU A 91 9.34 19.53 0.67
N SER A 92 10.54 18.98 0.75
CA SER A 92 11.74 19.80 0.80
C SER A 92 11.83 20.54 -0.54
N VAL A 93 10.96 21.54 -0.70
CA VAL A 93 11.22 22.63 -1.63
C VAL A 93 12.55 23.20 -1.16
N SER A 94 13.62 22.85 -1.87
CA SER A 94 14.91 23.48 -1.69
C SER A 94 14.71 24.94 -2.01
N SER A 95 14.63 25.77 -0.98
CA SER A 95 14.58 27.22 -1.05
C SER A 95 15.89 27.72 -1.68
N THR A 96 15.98 27.69 -3.00
CA THR A 96 17.04 28.41 -3.71
C THR A 96 16.60 29.87 -3.76
N THR A 97 17.06 30.65 -2.78
CA THR A 97 16.92 32.09 -2.73
C THR A 97 17.62 32.70 -3.95
N LEU A 98 16.86 33.23 -4.92
CA LEU A 98 17.41 34.08 -5.97
C LEU A 98 17.72 35.45 -5.38
N VAL A 99 19.02 35.79 -5.31
CA VAL A 99 19.51 37.12 -4.96
C VAL A 99 19.20 38.08 -6.13
N PRO A 100 18.53 39.22 -5.91
CA PRO A 100 18.42 40.23 -6.96
C PRO A 100 19.78 40.87 -7.20
N ARG A 101 20.26 40.79 -8.44
CA ARG A 101 21.48 41.45 -8.91
C ARG A 101 21.18 42.96 -9.08
N PRO A 102 22.10 43.87 -8.67
CA PRO A 102 21.89 45.32 -8.78
C PRO A 102 21.80 45.79 -10.23
#